data_AF-A0A935EMT7-F1
#
_entry.id   AF-A0A935EMT7-F1
#
_cell.length_a   1.000
_cell.length_b   1.000
_cell.length_c   1.000
_cell.angle_alpha   90.00
_cell.angle_beta   90.00
_cell.angle_gamma   90.00
#
_symmetry.space_group_name_H-M   'P 1'
#
loop_
_entity.id
_entity.type
_entity.pdbx_description
1 polymer ?
#
loop_
_entity_poly.entity_id
_entity_poly.type
_entity_poly.pdbx_seq_one_letter_code
_entity_poly.pdbx_strand_id
1 'polypeptide(L)'
;MQKQVAYSAGVDPSYLAGVESGRRDPPQHKVLEKLLNALDASERERRSLRAYLSVARIQRAIRNERDMIQGVEFIELMLAALPHLTAEELDACIALAKGIQRRSIHQEDAVM
;
A
#
# COMPACT_ATOMS: atom_id res chain seq x y z
N MET A 1 -0.83 20.94 -16.94
CA MET A 1 -1.16 20.48 -15.58
C MET A 1 -0.47 19.17 -15.21
N GLN A 2 -0.83 18.00 -15.76
CA GLN A 2 -0.22 16.71 -15.38
C GLN A 2 1.32 16.67 -15.48
N LYS A 3 1.89 17.13 -16.60
CA LYS A 3 3.36 17.20 -16.77
C LYS A 3 4.04 18.09 -15.72
N GLN A 4 3.41 19.20 -15.35
CA GLN A 4 3.96 20.12 -14.35
C GLN A 4 3.97 19.47 -12.96
N VAL A 5 2.88 18.79 -12.58
CA VAL A 5 2.81 18.03 -11.32
C VAL A 5 3.87 16.94 -11.29
N ALA A 6 4.06 16.20 -12.38
CA ALA A 6 5.09 15.18 -12.48
C ALA A 6 6.50 15.75 -12.23
N TYR A 7 6.85 16.86 -12.91
CA TYR A 7 8.14 17.51 -12.72
C TYR A 7 8.32 18.07 -11.31
N SER A 8 7.31 18.73 -10.75
CA SER A 8 7.34 19.25 -9.38
C SER A 8 7.48 18.14 -8.32
N ALA A 9 6.88 16.97 -8.58
CA ALA A 9 7.03 15.79 -7.73
C ALA A 9 8.34 15.01 -7.99
N GLY A 10 9.14 15.39 -8.98
CA GLY A 10 10.35 14.67 -9.37
C GLY A 10 10.06 13.24 -9.85
N VAL A 11 8.97 13.06 -10.61
CA VAL A 11 8.59 11.79 -11.25
C VAL A 11 8.47 11.96 -12.75
N ASP A 12 8.63 10.86 -13.48
CA ASP A 12 8.49 10.86 -14.92
C ASP A 12 7.00 11.10 -15.34
N PRO A 13 6.71 11.98 -16.32
CA PRO A 13 5.35 12.23 -16.75
C PRO A 13 4.62 11.00 -17.32
N SER A 14 5.33 10.08 -17.99
CA SER A 14 4.76 8.83 -18.49
C SER A 14 4.42 7.86 -17.35
N TYR A 15 5.20 7.89 -16.26
CA TYR A 15 4.86 7.17 -15.03
C TYR A 15 3.55 7.69 -14.43
N LEU A 16 3.42 9.01 -14.24
CA LEU A 16 2.21 9.60 -13.67
C LEU A 16 0.97 9.32 -14.54
N ALA A 17 1.10 9.41 -15.87
CA ALA A 17 0.04 9.03 -16.79
C ALA A 17 -0.31 7.53 -16.71
N GLY A 18 0.68 6.67 -16.48
CA GLY A 18 0.48 5.24 -16.23
C GLY A 18 -0.31 4.97 -14.95
N VAL A 19 -0.04 5.73 -13.88
CA VAL A 19 -0.76 5.63 -12.60
C VAL A 19 -2.20 6.13 -12.75
N GLU A 20 -2.41 7.31 -13.33
CA GLU A 20 -3.77 7.87 -13.50
C GLU A 20 -4.67 7.02 -14.40
N SER A 21 -4.10 6.35 -15.40
CA SER A 21 -4.83 5.43 -16.29
C SER A 21 -5.05 4.03 -15.69
N GLY A 22 -4.55 3.76 -14.48
CA GLY A 22 -4.64 2.44 -13.84
C GLY A 22 -3.78 1.35 -14.51
N ARG A 23 -2.94 1.71 -15.49
CA ARG A 23 -2.02 0.77 -16.15
C ARG A 23 -0.80 0.42 -15.29
N ARG A 24 -0.45 1.30 -14.35
CA ARG A 24 0.59 1.05 -13.35
C ARG A 24 -0.04 0.89 -11.97
N ASP A 25 0.67 0.15 -11.14
CA ASP A 25 0.30 -0.03 -9.75
C ASP A 25 0.22 1.30 -8.99
N PRO A 26 -0.61 1.35 -7.92
CA PRO A 26 -0.63 2.49 -7.03
C PRO A 26 0.79 2.87 -6.57
N PRO A 27 1.13 4.17 -6.53
CA PRO A 27 2.47 4.62 -6.20
C PRO A 27 2.89 4.15 -4.80
N GLN A 28 4.19 3.92 -4.62
CA GLN A 28 4.70 3.68 -3.28
C GLN A 28 4.50 4.92 -2.40
N HIS A 29 4.43 4.72 -1.08
CA HIS A 29 4.16 5.79 -0.12
C HIS A 29 5.04 7.03 -0.36
N LYS A 30 6.36 6.84 -0.52
CA LYS A 30 7.30 7.94 -0.80
C LYS A 30 6.96 8.73 -2.08
N VAL A 31 6.47 8.06 -3.11
CA VAL A 31 6.09 8.70 -4.39
C VAL A 31 4.74 9.40 -4.25
N LEU A 32 3.79 8.80 -3.54
CA LEU A 32 2.51 9.43 -3.22
C LEU A 32 2.72 10.74 -2.44
N GLU A 33 3.58 10.76 -1.42
CA GLU A 33 3.84 11.98 -0.64
C GLU A 33 4.45 13.10 -1.51
N LYS A 34 5.34 12.77 -2.45
CA LYS A 34 5.87 13.75 -3.41
C LYS A 34 4.77 14.35 -4.29
N LEU A 35 3.86 13.50 -4.78
CA LEU A 35 2.72 13.93 -5.61
C LEU A 35 1.75 14.81 -4.80
N LEU A 36 1.44 14.43 -3.57
CA LEU A 36 0.58 15.19 -2.66
C LEU A 36 1.17 16.58 -2.35
N ASN A 37 2.48 16.66 -2.13
CA ASN A 37 3.18 17.92 -1.93
C ASN A 37 3.16 18.79 -3.20
N ALA A 38 3.41 18.18 -4.37
CA ALA A 38 3.40 18.90 -5.66
C ALA A 38 2.00 19.42 -6.05
N LEU A 39 0.94 18.78 -5.54
CA LEU A 39 -0.45 19.19 -5.74
C LEU A 39 -0.93 20.19 -4.68
N ASP A 40 -0.11 20.51 -3.69
CA ASP A 40 -0.50 21.27 -2.49
C ASP A 40 -1.78 20.70 -1.83
N ALA A 41 -1.84 19.37 -1.74
CA ALA A 41 -3.02 18.66 -1.28
C ALA A 41 -3.32 18.98 0.19
N SER A 42 -4.58 19.31 0.48
CA SER A 42 -5.10 19.52 1.83
C SER A 42 -5.03 18.24 2.67
N GLU A 43 -5.06 18.35 3.99
CA GLU A 43 -5.06 17.15 4.85
C GLU A 43 -6.29 16.26 4.69
N ARG A 44 -7.40 16.81 4.18
CA ARG A 44 -8.55 15.98 3.79
C ARG A 44 -8.20 15.13 2.57
N GLU A 45 -7.64 15.72 1.51
CA GLU A 45 -7.27 15.01 0.29
C GLU A 45 -6.16 13.99 0.53
N ARG A 46 -5.16 14.34 1.34
CA ARG A 46 -4.08 13.43 1.77
C ARG A 46 -4.64 12.18 2.44
N ARG A 47 -5.55 12.34 3.41
CA ARG A 47 -6.20 11.21 4.10
C ARG A 47 -7.00 10.35 3.13
N SER A 48 -7.81 10.96 2.28
CA SER A 48 -8.60 10.23 1.27
C SER A 48 -7.69 9.42 0.34
N LEU A 49 -6.65 10.02 -0.23
CA LEU A 49 -5.75 9.35 -1.17
C LEU A 49 -4.95 8.22 -0.52
N ARG A 50 -4.51 8.38 0.74
CA ARG A 50 -3.86 7.30 1.50
C ARG A 50 -4.81 6.13 1.78
N ALA A 51 -6.08 6.42 2.10
CA ALA A 51 -7.10 5.39 2.29
C ALA A 51 -7.36 4.61 0.99
N TYR A 52 -7.56 5.32 -0.13
CA TYR A 52 -7.73 4.69 -1.44
C TYR A 52 -6.53 3.81 -1.83
N LEU A 53 -5.30 4.27 -1.57
CA LEU A 53 -4.10 3.49 -1.84
C LEU A 53 -4.07 2.18 -1.02
N SER A 54 -4.50 2.24 0.23
CA SER A 54 -4.56 1.08 1.12
C SER A 54 -5.59 0.07 0.62
N VAL A 55 -6.79 0.52 0.23
CA VAL A 55 -7.82 -0.32 -0.36
C VAL A 55 -7.34 -0.95 -1.67
N ALA A 56 -6.72 -0.18 -2.57
CA ALA A 56 -6.21 -0.69 -3.84
C ALA A 56 -5.13 -1.78 -3.64
N ARG A 57 -4.29 -1.64 -2.60
CA ARG A 57 -3.29 -2.64 -2.22
C ARG A 57 -3.92 -3.91 -1.66
N ILE A 58 -4.90 -3.77 -0.77
CA ILE A 58 -5.67 -4.91 -0.24
C ILE A 58 -6.37 -5.65 -1.37
N GLN A 59 -7.08 -4.93 -2.24
CA GLN A 59 -7.73 -5.52 -3.41
C GLN A 59 -6.76 -6.26 -4.34
N ARG A 60 -5.53 -5.75 -4.50
CA ARG A 60 -4.49 -6.45 -5.26
C ARG A 60 -4.00 -7.71 -4.56
N ALA A 61 -3.72 -7.63 -3.26
CA ALA A 61 -3.30 -8.80 -2.48
C ALA A 61 -4.37 -9.91 -2.59
N ILE A 62 -5.64 -9.54 -2.42
CA ILE A 62 -6.80 -10.41 -2.62
C ILE A 62 -6.79 -11.03 -4.02
N ARG A 63 -6.65 -10.23 -5.09
CA ARG A 63 -6.68 -10.73 -6.48
C ARG A 63 -5.51 -11.65 -6.85
N ASN A 64 -4.36 -11.53 -6.18
CA ASN A 64 -3.13 -12.22 -6.57
C ASN A 64 -2.92 -13.56 -5.87
N GLU A 65 -3.71 -13.90 -4.85
CA GLU A 65 -3.59 -15.18 -4.14
C GLU A 65 -4.70 -16.16 -4.53
N ARG A 66 -4.32 -17.34 -5.02
CA ARG A 66 -5.23 -18.45 -5.36
C ARG A 66 -5.87 -19.11 -4.13
N ASP A 67 -5.43 -18.80 -2.91
CA ASP A 67 -5.84 -19.46 -1.65
C ASP A 67 -6.76 -18.58 -0.77
N MET A 68 -7.51 -17.69 -1.41
CA MET A 68 -8.27 -16.58 -0.83
C MET A 68 -9.35 -16.95 0.22
N ILE A 69 -9.69 -18.24 0.38
CA ILE A 69 -10.67 -18.66 1.41
C ILE A 69 -10.13 -18.38 2.82
N GLN A 70 -8.81 -18.51 3.05
CA GLN A 70 -8.20 -18.20 4.36
C GLN A 70 -7.93 -16.70 4.56
N GLY A 71 -7.76 -15.94 3.47
CA GLY A 71 -7.47 -14.50 3.54
C GLY A 71 -8.66 -13.66 4.01
N VAL A 72 -9.90 -14.06 3.68
CA VAL A 72 -11.11 -13.34 4.10
C VAL A 72 -11.33 -13.50 5.61
N GLU A 73 -11.24 -14.71 6.15
CA GLU A 73 -11.33 -14.97 7.59
C GLU A 73 -10.23 -14.23 8.36
N PHE A 74 -9.01 -14.18 7.83
CA PHE A 74 -7.91 -13.42 8.44
C PHE A 74 -8.18 -11.92 8.45
N ILE A 75 -8.69 -11.34 7.35
CA ILE A 75 -9.04 -9.93 7.28
C ILE A 75 -10.20 -9.60 8.24
N GLU A 76 -11.23 -10.45 8.32
CA GLU A 76 -12.35 -10.28 9.25
C GLU A 76 -11.87 -10.36 10.71
N LEU A 77 -11.04 -11.34 11.04
CA LEU A 77 -10.44 -11.48 12.37
C LEU A 77 -9.56 -10.29 12.73
N MET A 78 -8.76 -9.79 11.79
CA MET A 78 -7.95 -8.58 11.99
C MET A 78 -8.83 -7.35 12.20
N LEU A 79 -9.85 -7.14 11.38
CA LEU A 79 -10.76 -6.00 11.51
C LEU A 79 -11.54 -6.03 12.84
N ALA A 80 -11.89 -7.23 13.33
CA ALA A 80 -12.52 -7.40 14.64
C ALA A 80 -11.55 -7.15 15.81
N ALA A 81 -10.27 -7.52 15.67
CA ALA A 81 -9.27 -7.35 16.72
C ALA A 81 -8.69 -5.93 16.79
N LEU A 82 -8.55 -5.23 15.66
CA LEU A 82 -7.91 -3.91 15.55
C LEU A 82 -8.42 -2.85 16.54
N PRO A 83 -9.74 -2.71 16.82
CA PRO A 83 -10.25 -1.75 17.79
C PRO A 83 -9.85 -2.03 19.24
N HIS A 84 -9.43 -3.26 19.54
CA HIS A 84 -9.11 -3.73 20.89
C HIS A 84 -7.61 -3.79 21.17
N LEU A 85 -6.78 -3.55 20.16
CA LEU A 85 -5.34 -3.51 20.32
C LEU A 85 -4.90 -2.15 20.85
N THR A 86 -4.04 -2.17 21.86
CA THR A 86 -3.23 -1.00 22.21
C THR A 86 -2.20 -0.69 21.13
N ALA A 87 -1.63 0.51 21.15
CA ALA A 87 -0.61 0.91 20.19
C ALA A 87 0.62 -0.04 20.21
N GLU A 88 1.03 -0.47 21.41
CA GLU A 88 2.17 -1.38 21.60
C GLU A 88 1.90 -2.77 21.02
N GLU A 89 0.69 -3.29 21.22
CA GLU A 89 0.29 -4.60 20.68
C GLU A 89 0.16 -4.55 19.15
N LEU A 90 -0.34 -3.45 18.60
CA LEU A 90 -0.38 -3.24 17.15
C LEU A 90 1.04 -3.20 16.55
N ASP A 91 1.96 -2.49 17.19
CA ASP A 91 3.37 -2.43 16.77
C ASP A 91 4.03 -3.83 16.81
N ALA A 92 3.76 -4.61 17.85
CA ALA A 92 4.24 -5.99 17.95
C ALA A 92 3.68 -6.87 16.81
N CYS A 93 2.39 -6.78 16.50
CA CYS A 93 1.76 -7.48 15.38
C CYS A 93 2.40 -7.11 14.03
N ILE A 94 2.67 -5.81 13.81
CA ILE A 94 3.34 -5.33 12.60
C ILE A 94 4.78 -5.88 12.50
N ALA A 95 5.50 -5.91 13.62
CA ALA A 95 6.86 -6.44 13.67
C ALA A 95 6.89 -7.95 13.33
N LEU A 96 5.95 -8.72 13.87
CA LEU A 96 5.80 -10.14 13.57
C LEU A 96 5.47 -10.38 12.10
N ALA A 97 4.50 -9.65 11.54
CA ALA A 97 4.13 -9.75 10.13
C ALA A 97 5.31 -9.46 9.19
N LYS A 98 6.10 -8.40 9.48
CA LYS A 98 7.34 -8.09 8.75
C LYS A 98 8.38 -9.21 8.87
N GLY A 99 8.48 -9.83 10.04
CA GLY A 99 9.40 -10.95 10.29
C GLY A 99 9.04 -12.21 9.51
N ILE A 100 7.74 -12.52 9.39
CA ILE A 100 7.23 -13.65 8.59
C ILE A 100 7.51 -13.41 7.10
N GLN A 101 7.19 -12.20 6.60
CA GLN A 101 7.42 -11.84 5.19
C GLN A 101 8.89 -11.99 4.77
N ARG A 102 9.84 -11.61 5.63
CA ARG A 102 11.28 -11.76 5.36
C ARG A 102 11.73 -13.22 5.24
N ARG A 103 11.10 -14.13 5.99
CA ARG A 103 11.45 -15.57 5.93
C ARG A 103 10.91 -16.25 4.69
N SER A 104 9.69 -15.92 4.25
CA SER A 104 9.15 -16.45 3.00
C SER A 104 10.01 -16.08 1.79
N ILE A 105 10.55 -14.85 1.75
CA ILE A 105 11.43 -14.40 0.66
C ILE A 105 12.77 -15.18 0.66
N HIS A 106 13.36 -15.45 1.83
CA HIS A 106 14.62 -16.20 1.90
C HIS A 106 14.47 -17.72 1.74
N GLN A 107 13.29 -18.29 1.93
CA GLN A 107 13.04 -19.71 1.64
C GLN A 107 12.91 -19.99 0.14
N GLU A 108 12.46 -19.02 -0.67
CA GLU A 108 12.42 -19.18 -2.14
C GLU A 108 13.82 -19.11 -2.77
N ASP A 109 14.73 -18.30 -2.22
CA ASP A 109 16.12 -18.19 -2.71
C ASP A 109 16.99 -19.41 -2.36
N ALA A 110 16.59 -20.24 -1.38
CA ALA A 110 17.36 -21.40 -0.92
C ALA A 110 17.02 -22.71 -1.67
N VAL A 111 16.08 -22.67 -2.62
CA VAL A 111 15.61 -23.83 -3.40
C VAL A 111 16.00 -23.73 -4.89
N MET A 112 16.79 -22.73 -5.28
CA MET A 112 17.48 -22.65 -6.58
C MET A 112 18.97 -22.93 -6.45
#